data_AF-A0A9D8JIY8-F1
#
_entry.id   AF-A0A9D8JIY8-F1
#
_cell.length_a   1.000
_cell.length_b   1.000
_cell.length_c   1.000
_cell.angle_alpha   90.00
_cell.angle_beta   90.00
_cell.angle_gamma   90.00
#
_symmetry.space_group_name_H-M   'P 1'
#
loop_
_entity.id
_entity.type
_entity.pdbx_description
1 polymer ?
#
loop_
_entity_poly.entity_id
_entity_poly.type
_entity_poly.pdbx_seq_one_letter_code
_entity_poly.pdbx_strand_id
1 'polypeptide(L)'
;MKKLILCDFDGTISIKDMGYVLLNRFSSGDWEPIDRDYREGKIGSREAYSRIVKILTGDPENAIRFIREHSDIDPYFKSFYQYCRENDIDVKIVSDGLDFYIRTILEIHGLSDIPFYANATHPRIGGGIDISFPHVSQECGFCGTCKKQILLNHRKDYEKIFFAGNGLSDRCAAQEADLAFAKESLYPYCIDQDITCHYFRDFGDILRDIKKRIRGIIFDLDGTLIEAYGAIYLGLKEVFERSGKEIFPYEDLRHYLQADLESTLHQFYSPEETQKNIPVMRKRYEEVYLSHTHFLDGARETLDTLFHRGAILGVASNKFGRFSRLALNHLGVSSYFKTVIGAGDVPRNKPFPDMIQAALSEMGLSQEEVVFVGDTLTDIETGKEAGVDVYALPTGFHTRKELSQKKPKRILRELKELIDLLDQSL
;
A
#
# COMPACT_ATOMS: atom_id res chain seq x y z
N MET A 1 1.74 4.79 23.48
CA MET A 1 2.79 4.45 22.50
C MET A 1 3.07 5.71 21.71
N LYS A 2 4.27 6.28 21.80
CA LYS A 2 4.55 7.58 21.16
C LYS A 2 4.77 7.38 19.67
N LYS A 3 3.95 8.04 18.85
CA LYS A 3 3.98 7.93 17.38
C LYS A 3 4.51 9.21 16.75
N LEU A 4 5.22 9.06 15.63
CA LEU A 4 5.70 10.17 14.81
C LEU A 4 5.31 9.95 13.36
N ILE A 5 4.79 10.98 12.71
CA ILE A 5 4.66 11.03 11.26
C ILE A 5 5.66 12.07 10.73
N LEU A 6 6.65 11.58 9.98
CA LEU A 6 7.57 12.41 9.22
C LEU A 6 6.98 12.67 7.84
N CYS A 7 6.76 13.94 7.51
CA CYS A 7 6.20 14.33 6.23
C CYS A 7 7.27 15.01 5.38
N ASP A 8 7.46 14.53 4.15
CA ASP A 8 8.04 15.36 3.11
C ASP A 8 7.17 16.62 2.87
N PHE A 9 7.79 17.66 2.33
CA PHE A 9 7.12 18.93 2.05
C PHE A 9 6.76 19.09 0.58
N ASP A 10 7.75 19.08 -0.32
CA ASP A 10 7.61 19.52 -1.70
C ASP A 10 6.92 18.47 -2.58
N GLY A 11 5.70 18.76 -3.03
CA GLY A 11 4.86 17.80 -3.75
C GLY A 11 4.15 16.80 -2.83
N THR A 12 4.42 16.84 -1.52
CA THR A 12 3.74 16.05 -0.49
C THR A 12 2.74 16.90 0.29
N ILE A 13 3.21 17.86 1.10
CA ILE A 13 2.38 18.85 1.81
C ILE A 13 2.03 20.01 0.89
N SER A 14 3.01 20.59 0.20
CA SER A 14 2.74 21.59 -0.83
C SER A 14 2.24 20.89 -2.09
N ILE A 15 1.25 21.48 -2.77
CA ILE A 15 0.69 20.88 -3.99
C ILE A 15 1.73 20.89 -5.13
N LYS A 16 2.60 21.91 -5.15
CA LYS A 16 3.68 22.06 -6.12
C LYS A 16 5.02 21.97 -5.39
N ASP A 17 6.04 21.48 -6.09
CA ASP A 17 7.42 21.60 -5.64
C ASP A 17 7.83 23.07 -5.68
N MET A 18 7.92 23.70 -4.50
CA MET A 18 8.17 25.13 -4.41
C MET A 18 9.62 25.47 -4.75
N GLY A 19 10.54 24.54 -4.55
CA GLY A 19 11.92 24.66 -5.04
C GLY A 19 11.94 24.86 -6.56
N TYR A 20 11.26 24.01 -7.32
CA TYR A 20 11.18 24.12 -8.78
C TYR A 20 10.46 25.39 -9.25
N VAL A 21 9.35 25.76 -8.61
CA VAL A 21 8.61 26.97 -8.98
C VAL A 21 9.48 28.20 -8.78
N LEU A 22 10.25 28.28 -7.69
CA LEU A 22 11.17 29.36 -7.43
C LEU A 22 12.34 29.35 -8.43
N LEU A 23 12.91 28.19 -8.74
CA LEU A 23 14.01 28.08 -9.71
C LEU A 23 13.62 28.59 -11.10
N ASN A 24 12.44 28.19 -11.60
CA ASN A 24 11.94 28.66 -12.89
C ASN A 24 11.75 30.17 -12.99
N ARG A 25 11.52 30.84 -11.86
CA ARG A 25 11.24 32.28 -11.83
C ARG A 25 12.47 33.13 -11.49
N PHE A 26 13.34 32.60 -10.65
CA PHE A 26 14.43 33.33 -10.01
C PHE A 26 15.80 32.69 -10.30
N SER A 27 15.98 32.02 -11.44
CA SER A 27 17.31 31.64 -11.95
C SER A 27 17.69 32.48 -13.17
N SER A 28 18.98 32.80 -13.31
CA SER A 28 19.55 33.48 -14.49
C SER A 28 20.14 32.52 -15.52
N GLY A 29 20.22 31.24 -15.19
CA GLY A 29 20.77 30.18 -16.02
C GLY A 29 19.86 28.96 -16.12
N ASP A 30 20.22 28.06 -17.03
CA ASP A 30 19.53 26.80 -17.25
C ASP A 30 19.86 25.81 -16.12
N TRP A 31 18.86 25.52 -15.28
CA TRP A 31 18.96 24.59 -14.17
C TRP A 31 18.55 23.16 -14.57
N GLU A 32 17.96 22.95 -15.76
CA GLU A 32 17.48 21.65 -16.23
C GLU A 32 18.59 20.59 -16.32
N PRO A 33 19.85 20.91 -16.72
CA PRO A 33 20.94 19.95 -16.69
C PRO A 33 21.27 19.45 -15.28
N ILE A 34 21.18 20.32 -14.27
CA ILE A 34 21.43 19.97 -12.86
C ILE A 34 20.33 19.03 -12.39
N ASP A 35 19.07 19.33 -12.72
CA ASP A 35 17.93 18.48 -12.39
C ASP A 35 18.02 17.10 -13.02
N ARG A 36 18.32 17.04 -14.33
CA ARG A 36 18.51 15.77 -15.02
C ARG A 36 19.59 14.92 -14.35
N ASP A 37 20.74 15.50 -14.03
CA ASP A 37 21.81 14.77 -13.34
C ASP A 37 21.37 14.26 -11.96
N TYR A 38 20.56 15.03 -11.22
CA TYR A 38 20.00 14.61 -9.94
C TYR A 38 19.00 13.46 -10.10
N ARG A 39 18.05 13.58 -11.03
CA ARG A 39 17.01 12.58 -11.30
C ARG A 39 17.57 11.26 -11.85
N GLU A 40 18.66 11.33 -12.60
CA GLU A 40 19.42 10.16 -13.09
C GLU A 40 20.37 9.59 -12.03
N GLY A 41 20.47 10.19 -10.84
CA GLY A 41 21.32 9.72 -9.74
C GLY A 41 22.81 9.96 -9.94
N LYS A 42 23.21 10.80 -10.91
CA LYS A 42 24.62 11.17 -11.15
C LYS A 42 25.16 12.10 -10.07
N ILE A 43 24.29 12.94 -9.50
CA ILE A 43 24.60 13.82 -8.37
C ILE A 43 23.53 13.68 -7.29
N GLY A 44 23.90 13.95 -6.04
CA GLY A 44 22.95 14.08 -4.94
C GLY A 44 22.38 15.51 -4.85
N SER A 45 21.32 15.68 -4.06
CA SER A 45 20.69 16.98 -3.87
C SER A 45 21.62 18.03 -3.26
N ARG A 46 22.58 17.62 -2.41
CA ARG A 46 23.59 18.53 -1.84
C ARG A 46 24.43 19.20 -2.93
N GLU A 47 24.89 18.40 -3.89
CA GLU A 47 25.66 18.88 -5.04
C GLU A 47 24.76 19.71 -5.97
N ALA A 48 23.52 19.28 -6.20
CA ALA A 48 22.55 20.03 -7.00
C ALA A 48 22.32 21.44 -6.43
N TYR A 49 22.00 21.57 -5.15
CA TYR A 49 21.84 22.88 -4.48
C TYR A 49 23.12 23.72 -4.50
N SER A 50 24.29 23.09 -4.36
CA SER A 50 25.58 23.77 -4.44
C SER A 50 25.87 24.35 -5.83
N ARG A 51 25.25 23.80 -6.89
CA ARG A 51 25.30 24.35 -8.25
C ARG A 51 24.21 25.39 -8.48
N ILE A 52 22.98 25.09 -8.04
CA ILE A 52 21.80 25.97 -8.15
C ILE A 52 22.04 27.33 -7.47
N VAL A 53 22.66 27.36 -6.30
CA VAL A 53 22.93 28.61 -5.55
C VAL A 53 23.79 29.62 -6.32
N LYS A 54 24.53 29.17 -7.33
CA LYS A 54 25.38 30.00 -8.19
C LYS A 54 24.60 30.70 -9.30
N ILE A 55 23.43 30.17 -9.66
CA ILE A 55 22.56 30.68 -10.73
C ILE A 55 21.26 31.29 -10.21
N LEU A 56 20.99 31.17 -8.90
CA LEU A 56 19.87 31.85 -8.25
C LEU A 56 20.07 33.37 -8.29
N THR A 57 19.12 34.04 -8.90
CA THR A 57 19.05 35.49 -9.04
C THR A 57 17.66 35.96 -8.63
N GLY A 58 17.59 36.71 -7.55
CA GLY A 58 16.31 37.20 -7.06
C GLY A 58 16.50 37.98 -5.78
N ASP A 59 15.65 38.98 -5.62
CA ASP A 59 15.52 39.71 -4.37
C ASP A 59 14.60 38.92 -3.41
N PRO A 60 15.01 38.68 -2.15
CA PRO A 60 14.21 37.94 -1.18
C PRO A 60 12.77 38.45 -1.01
N GLU A 61 12.52 39.76 -1.11
CA GLU A 61 11.16 40.30 -0.98
C GLU A 61 10.25 39.86 -2.13
N ASN A 62 10.77 39.86 -3.36
CA ASN A 62 10.04 39.39 -4.52
C ASN A 62 9.77 37.87 -4.46
N ALA A 63 10.72 37.09 -3.95
CA ALA A 63 10.52 35.65 -3.74
C ALA A 63 9.42 35.39 -2.71
N ILE A 64 9.42 36.11 -1.58
CA ILE A 64 8.37 36.00 -0.55
C ILE A 64 6.99 36.39 -1.09
N ARG A 65 6.91 37.49 -1.86
CA ARG A 65 5.65 37.92 -2.50
C ARG A 65 5.12 36.84 -3.43
N PHE A 66 6.00 36.28 -4.26
CA PHE A 66 5.64 35.23 -5.19
C PHE A 66 5.15 33.95 -4.46
N ILE A 67 5.80 33.57 -3.36
CA ILE A 67 5.36 32.44 -2.52
C ILE A 67 3.95 32.69 -1.98
N ARG A 68 3.65 33.91 -1.49
CA ARG A 68 2.31 34.24 -0.98
C ARG A 68 1.19 34.02 -2.00
N GLU A 69 1.49 34.23 -3.28
CA GLU A 69 0.53 34.04 -4.38
C GLU A 69 0.41 32.59 -4.86
N HIS A 70 1.36 31.70 -4.51
CA HIS A 70 1.47 30.34 -5.07
C HIS A 70 1.67 29.23 -4.01
N SER A 71 1.31 29.50 -2.75
CA SER A 71 1.64 28.66 -1.59
C SER A 71 0.59 27.60 -1.24
N ASP A 72 -0.12 27.05 -2.24
CA ASP A 72 -1.16 26.06 -1.96
C ASP A 72 -0.58 24.79 -1.32
N ILE A 73 -1.20 24.39 -0.21
CA ILE A 73 -0.92 23.11 0.47
C ILE A 73 -2.11 22.16 0.29
N ASP A 74 -1.87 20.87 0.52
CA ASP A 74 -2.90 19.84 0.54
C ASP A 74 -4.09 20.29 1.42
N PRO A 75 -5.33 20.25 0.88
CA PRO A 75 -6.50 20.82 1.55
C PRO A 75 -6.83 20.12 2.87
N TYR A 76 -6.36 18.89 3.07
CA TYR A 76 -6.62 18.12 4.29
C TYR A 76 -5.47 18.19 5.30
N PHE A 77 -4.30 18.73 4.95
CA PHE A 77 -3.12 18.73 5.82
C PHE A 77 -3.38 19.40 7.17
N LYS A 78 -4.11 20.53 7.19
CA LYS A 78 -4.47 21.22 8.44
C LYS A 78 -5.32 20.34 9.36
N SER A 79 -6.35 19.70 8.80
CA SER A 79 -7.23 18.80 9.56
C SER A 79 -6.52 17.53 10.04
N PHE A 80 -5.58 17.02 9.21
CA PHE A 80 -4.69 15.93 9.58
C PHE A 80 -3.79 16.32 10.75
N TYR A 81 -3.13 17.48 10.69
CA TYR A 81 -2.26 17.95 11.75
C TYR A 81 -3.00 18.20 13.06
N GLN A 82 -4.17 18.84 13.02
CA GLN A 82 -5.02 19.04 14.20
C GLN A 82 -5.40 17.72 14.85
N TYR A 83 -5.85 16.74 14.06
CA TYR A 83 -6.19 15.42 14.58
C TYR A 83 -4.98 14.74 15.23
N CYS A 84 -3.80 14.80 14.60
CA CYS A 84 -2.58 14.21 15.16
C CYS A 84 -2.25 14.82 16.53
N ARG A 85 -2.33 16.15 16.68
CA ARG A 85 -2.10 16.84 17.95
C ARG A 85 -3.10 16.44 19.04
N GLU A 86 -4.37 16.28 18.68
CA GLU A 86 -5.43 15.89 19.61
C GLU A 86 -5.30 14.43 20.08
N ASN A 87 -4.54 13.60 19.34
CA ASN A 87 -4.42 12.15 19.57
C ASN A 87 -2.98 11.70 19.90
N ASP A 88 -2.12 12.61 20.39
CA ASP A 88 -0.74 12.31 20.81
C ASP A 88 0.13 11.67 19.70
N ILE A 89 -0.07 12.13 18.46
CA ILE A 89 0.74 11.78 17.29
C ILE A 89 1.57 13.01 16.92
N ASP A 90 2.89 12.93 17.09
CA ASP A 90 3.77 14.01 16.69
C ASP A 90 3.87 14.07 15.15
N VAL A 91 3.91 15.28 14.60
CA VAL A 91 4.15 15.51 13.17
C VAL A 91 5.37 16.40 13.03
N LYS A 92 6.30 16.01 12.16
CA LYS A 92 7.48 16.83 11.80
C LYS A 92 7.69 16.81 10.30
N ILE A 93 8.18 17.91 9.76
CA ILE A 93 8.46 18.06 8.33
C ILE A 93 9.94 17.77 8.07
N VAL A 94 10.23 16.99 7.03
CA VAL A 94 11.58 16.66 6.58
C VAL A 94 11.68 16.91 5.08
N SER A 95 12.27 18.04 4.71
CA SER A 95 12.37 18.45 3.30
C SER A 95 13.82 18.53 2.87
N ASP A 96 14.09 18.14 1.63
CA ASP A 96 15.36 18.46 0.96
C ASP A 96 15.34 19.88 0.35
N GLY A 97 14.28 20.63 0.61
CA GLY A 97 14.05 22.02 0.24
C GLY A 97 14.83 23.05 1.04
N LEU A 98 14.44 24.31 0.88
CA LEU A 98 15.04 25.47 1.54
C LEU A 98 14.14 26.02 2.65
N ASP A 99 14.74 26.29 3.80
CA ASP A 99 14.03 26.71 5.01
C ASP A 99 13.17 27.97 4.87
N PHE A 100 13.61 28.98 4.11
CA PHE A 100 12.90 30.26 4.03
C PHE A 100 11.50 30.13 3.42
N TYR A 101 11.33 29.34 2.35
CA TYR A 101 10.02 29.20 1.72
C TYR A 101 9.12 28.28 2.52
N ILE A 102 9.68 27.21 3.11
CA ILE A 102 8.93 26.29 3.99
C ILE A 102 8.37 27.09 5.15
N ARG A 103 9.21 27.88 5.83
CA ARG A 103 8.79 28.76 6.94
C ARG A 103 7.70 29.74 6.50
N THR A 104 7.89 30.41 5.37
CA THR A 104 6.92 31.39 4.83
C THR A 104 5.55 30.73 4.56
N ILE A 105 5.54 29.54 3.96
CA ILE A 105 4.30 28.81 3.64
C ILE A 105 3.61 28.35 4.94
N LEU A 106 4.36 27.81 5.91
CA LEU A 106 3.81 27.43 7.20
C LEU A 106 3.19 28.64 7.93
N GLU A 107 3.83 29.81 7.89
CA GLU A 107 3.29 31.05 8.45
C GLU A 107 1.98 31.50 7.78
N ILE A 108 1.93 31.51 6.43
CA ILE A 108 0.72 31.86 5.67
C ILE A 108 -0.47 30.96 6.07
N HIS A 109 -0.17 29.69 6.33
CA HIS A 109 -1.19 28.69 6.64
C HIS A 109 -1.50 28.51 8.12
N GLY A 110 -0.81 29.22 9.01
CA GLY A 110 -1.00 29.12 10.46
C GLY A 110 -0.48 27.81 11.06
N LEU A 111 0.63 27.31 10.54
CA LEU A 111 1.26 26.01 10.88
C LEU A 111 2.72 26.17 11.35
N SER A 112 3.10 27.36 11.80
CA SER A 112 4.48 27.70 12.21
C SER A 112 4.99 26.94 13.43
N ASP A 113 4.10 26.26 14.15
CA ASP A 113 4.44 25.44 15.31
C ASP A 113 4.94 24.04 14.93
N ILE A 114 4.79 23.62 13.66
CA ILE A 114 5.30 22.32 13.18
C ILE A 114 6.84 22.37 13.12
N PRO A 115 7.56 21.48 13.84
CA PRO A 115 9.01 21.38 13.69
C PRO A 115 9.38 20.88 12.29
N PHE A 116 10.40 21.46 11.69
CA PHE A 116 10.89 21.04 10.38
C PHE A 116 12.41 20.98 10.27
N TYR A 117 12.88 20.13 9.36
CA TYR A 117 14.28 19.96 8.98
C TYR A 117 14.40 20.25 7.48
N ALA A 118 15.34 21.14 7.12
CA ALA A 118 15.58 21.54 5.74
C ALA A 118 17.01 22.05 5.54
N ASN A 119 17.39 22.32 4.29
CA ASN A 119 18.63 23.05 4.01
C ASN A 119 18.46 24.51 4.46
N ALA A 120 19.49 25.07 5.08
CA ALA A 120 19.43 26.40 5.67
C ALA A 120 19.97 27.46 4.71
N THR A 121 19.22 28.54 4.52
CA THR A 121 19.60 29.67 3.67
C THR A 121 20.18 30.82 4.47
N HIS A 122 21.23 31.44 3.93
CA HIS A 122 21.96 32.54 4.56
C HIS A 122 22.09 33.72 3.59
N PRO A 123 21.92 34.98 4.03
CA PRO A 123 22.21 36.13 3.17
C PRO A 123 23.69 36.18 2.80
N ARG A 124 23.99 36.40 1.51
CA ARG A 124 25.36 36.55 1.01
C ARG A 124 25.79 38.01 0.98
N ILE A 125 27.03 38.30 1.41
CA ILE A 125 27.62 39.64 1.34
C ILE A 125 27.73 40.03 -0.14
N GLY A 126 27.08 41.13 -0.52
CA GLY A 126 26.99 41.59 -1.93
C GLY A 126 25.72 41.17 -2.67
N GLY A 127 24.78 40.48 -2.01
CA GLY A 127 23.47 40.12 -2.55
C GLY A 127 23.31 38.64 -2.88
N GLY A 128 22.07 38.15 -2.82
CA GLY A 128 21.71 36.74 -3.02
C GLY A 128 21.78 35.91 -1.74
N ILE A 129 21.75 34.57 -1.90
CA ILE A 129 21.73 33.60 -0.79
C ILE A 129 22.87 32.59 -0.93
N ASP A 130 23.38 32.12 0.20
CA ASP A 130 24.18 30.91 0.35
C ASP A 130 23.34 29.81 1.00
N ILE A 131 23.72 28.55 0.78
CA ILE A 131 23.02 27.37 1.32
C ILE A 131 24.00 26.57 2.17
N SER A 132 23.54 26.12 3.33
CA SER A 132 24.23 25.17 4.19
C SER A 132 23.37 23.94 4.44
N PHE A 133 24.02 22.83 4.77
CA PHE A 133 23.39 21.51 4.86
C PHE A 133 23.53 20.94 6.29
N PRO A 134 22.72 21.42 7.26
CA PRO A 134 22.87 21.06 8.67
C PRO A 134 22.45 19.61 9.00
N HIS A 135 21.74 18.94 8.09
CA HIS A 135 21.12 17.63 8.32
C HIS A 135 21.68 16.54 7.40
N VAL A 136 22.95 16.65 7.02
CA VAL A 136 23.66 15.62 6.25
C VAL A 136 23.93 14.38 7.10
N SER A 137 23.99 13.22 6.45
CA SER A 137 24.59 12.01 7.04
C SER A 137 26.03 11.88 6.56
N GLN A 138 26.93 11.52 7.49
CA GLN A 138 28.34 11.24 7.18
C GLN A 138 28.49 9.99 6.30
N GLU A 139 27.54 9.05 6.37
CA GLU A 139 27.57 7.81 5.60
C GLU A 139 26.99 7.99 4.18
N CYS A 140 25.97 8.85 4.03
CA CYS A 140 25.30 9.06 2.76
C CYS A 140 26.15 9.90 1.80
N GLY A 141 26.60 11.09 2.21
CA GLY A 141 27.36 12.01 1.34
C GLY A 141 26.61 12.61 0.13
N PHE A 142 25.37 12.20 -0.16
CA PHE A 142 24.59 12.68 -1.32
C PHE A 142 23.53 13.74 -0.98
N CYS A 143 22.75 13.54 0.09
CA CYS A 143 21.59 14.38 0.40
C CYS A 143 21.98 15.71 1.08
N GLY A 144 21.26 16.80 0.76
CA GLY A 144 21.32 18.04 1.53
C GLY A 144 20.70 17.88 2.91
N THR A 145 19.52 17.27 2.96
CA THR A 145 18.83 16.82 4.17
C THR A 145 18.59 15.32 4.12
N CYS A 146 19.30 14.55 4.94
CA CYS A 146 19.21 13.10 4.94
C CYS A 146 18.00 12.64 5.78
N LYS A 147 16.85 12.45 5.13
CA LYS A 147 15.58 12.05 5.77
C LYS A 147 15.69 10.74 6.54
N LYS A 148 16.44 9.76 6.01
CA LYS A 148 16.76 8.49 6.70
C LYS A 148 17.47 8.74 8.04
N GLN A 149 18.50 9.58 8.07
CA GLN A 149 19.23 9.86 9.31
C GLN A 149 18.34 10.56 10.34
N ILE A 150 17.49 11.50 9.90
CA ILE A 150 16.53 12.17 10.80
C ILE A 150 15.56 11.17 11.39
N LEU A 151 15.02 10.24 10.59
CA LEU A 151 14.16 9.16 11.04
C LEU A 151 14.86 8.30 12.10
N LEU A 152 16.08 7.82 11.80
CA LEU A 152 16.86 7.00 12.74
C LEU A 152 17.17 7.73 14.05
N ASN A 153 17.45 9.04 14.00
CA ASN A 153 17.67 9.86 15.19
C ASN A 153 16.45 9.94 16.09
N HIS A 154 15.23 9.79 15.54
CA HIS A 154 13.98 9.77 16.30
C HIS A 154 13.59 8.39 16.81
N ARG A 155 14.16 7.29 16.29
CA ARG A 155 13.83 5.91 16.75
C ARG A 155 14.05 5.70 18.25
N LYS A 156 14.94 6.48 18.88
CA LYS A 156 15.17 6.44 20.33
C LYS A 156 14.00 7.01 21.17
N ASP A 157 13.19 7.88 20.57
CA ASP A 157 12.14 8.64 21.27
C ASP A 157 10.72 8.18 20.89
N TYR A 158 10.59 7.42 19.80
CA TYR A 158 9.30 7.00 19.23
C TYR A 158 9.30 5.51 18.94
N GLU A 159 8.20 4.86 19.33
CA GLU A 159 7.99 3.44 19.14
C GLU A 159 7.60 3.12 17.70
N LYS A 160 6.78 3.98 17.11
CA LYS A 160 6.37 3.90 15.70
C LYS A 160 6.68 5.20 14.98
N ILE A 161 7.32 5.09 13.83
CA ILE A 161 7.60 6.20 12.92
C ILE A 161 7.05 5.86 11.54
N PHE A 162 6.11 6.68 11.10
CA PHE A 162 5.54 6.67 9.77
C PHE A 162 6.21 7.73 8.90
N PHE A 163 6.24 7.50 7.60
CA PHE A 163 6.82 8.44 6.65
C PHE A 163 5.85 8.71 5.50
N ALA A 164 5.56 9.98 5.20
CA ALA A 164 4.74 10.39 4.05
C ALA A 164 5.60 11.11 3.01
N GLY A 165 5.57 10.65 1.74
CA GLY A 165 6.34 11.26 0.66
C GLY A 165 5.90 10.88 -0.76
N ASN A 166 6.58 11.44 -1.76
CA ASN A 166 6.23 11.31 -3.19
C ASN A 166 7.42 11.00 -4.12
N GLY A 167 8.66 11.18 -3.64
CA GLY A 167 9.81 11.42 -4.52
C GLY A 167 11.05 10.55 -4.32
N LEU A 168 12.08 10.88 -5.11
CA LEU A 168 13.39 10.23 -5.08
C LEU A 168 14.09 10.38 -3.71
N SER A 169 14.01 11.57 -3.09
CA SER A 169 14.67 11.88 -1.80
C SER A 169 14.05 11.14 -0.62
N ASP A 170 12.86 10.56 -0.79
CA ASP A 170 12.09 9.87 0.24
C ASP A 170 12.41 8.39 0.36
N ARG A 171 12.98 7.80 -0.69
CA ARG A 171 13.16 6.34 -0.84
C ARG A 171 13.85 5.70 0.36
N CYS A 172 14.94 6.30 0.83
CA CYS A 172 15.70 5.79 1.97
C CYS A 172 14.93 5.92 3.30
N ALA A 173 14.08 6.93 3.46
CA ALA A 173 13.27 7.08 4.67
C ALA A 173 12.09 6.11 4.66
N ALA A 174 11.46 5.91 3.49
CA ALA A 174 10.38 4.94 3.31
C ALA A 174 10.83 3.50 3.62
N GLN A 175 12.08 3.14 3.32
CA GLN A 175 12.67 1.83 3.66
C GLN A 175 12.80 1.59 5.18
N GLU A 176 13.02 2.66 5.96
CA GLU A 176 13.32 2.57 7.39
C GLU A 176 12.09 2.83 8.28
N ALA A 177 11.02 3.38 7.71
CA ALA A 177 9.76 3.64 8.41
C ALA A 177 9.02 2.33 8.72
N ASP A 178 8.18 2.33 9.76
CA ASP A 178 7.33 1.16 10.06
C ASP A 178 6.23 0.98 9.02
N LEU A 179 5.79 2.09 8.43
CA LEU A 179 4.92 2.15 7.27
C LEU A 179 5.17 3.46 6.52
N ALA A 180 5.26 3.37 5.19
CA ALA A 180 5.33 4.52 4.32
C ALA A 180 3.95 4.85 3.72
N PHE A 181 3.53 6.11 3.77
CA PHE A 181 2.51 6.67 2.89
C PHE A 181 3.22 7.17 1.64
N ALA A 182 2.95 6.52 0.50
CA ALA A 182 3.67 6.76 -0.73
C ALA A 182 2.73 7.16 -1.87
N LYS A 183 3.11 8.20 -2.61
CA LYS A 183 2.43 8.60 -3.85
C LYS A 183 3.44 8.83 -4.98
N GLU A 184 2.92 9.14 -6.17
CA GLU A 184 3.72 9.44 -7.36
C GLU A 184 4.84 8.43 -7.63
N SER A 185 6.11 8.87 -7.66
CA SER A 185 7.27 8.02 -7.97
C SER A 185 7.72 7.15 -6.80
N LEU A 186 7.36 7.51 -5.56
CA LEU A 186 7.70 6.74 -4.36
C LEU A 186 6.88 5.46 -4.27
N TYR A 187 5.59 5.49 -4.62
CA TYR A 187 4.73 4.30 -4.56
C TYR A 187 5.25 3.12 -5.41
N PRO A 188 5.48 3.25 -6.74
CA PRO A 188 6.02 2.16 -7.54
C PRO A 188 7.40 1.70 -7.06
N TYR A 189 8.24 2.61 -6.56
CA TYR A 189 9.50 2.24 -5.93
C TYR A 189 9.30 1.36 -4.69
N CYS A 190 8.36 1.70 -3.80
CA CYS A 190 8.03 0.87 -2.65
C CYS A 190 7.54 -0.52 -3.07
N ILE A 191 6.73 -0.62 -4.12
CA ILE A 191 6.29 -1.90 -4.67
C ILE A 191 7.47 -2.72 -5.21
N ASP A 192 8.35 -2.10 -6.00
CA ASP A 192 9.51 -2.78 -6.62
C ASP A 192 10.57 -3.21 -5.58
N GLN A 193 10.59 -2.59 -4.39
CA GLN A 193 11.53 -2.88 -3.31
C GLN A 193 10.91 -3.68 -2.15
N ASP A 194 9.66 -4.16 -2.32
CA ASP A 194 8.93 -4.90 -1.29
C ASP A 194 8.81 -4.13 0.04
N ILE A 195 8.68 -2.80 -0.04
CA ILE A 195 8.48 -1.91 1.11
C ILE A 195 6.98 -1.83 1.43
N THR A 196 6.63 -2.10 2.69
CA THR A 196 5.27 -1.94 3.19
C THR A 196 4.84 -0.47 3.10
N CYS A 197 3.86 -0.19 2.25
CA CYS A 197 3.36 1.16 2.03
C CYS A 197 1.84 1.21 1.82
N HIS A 198 1.26 2.36 2.12
CA HIS A 198 -0.09 2.74 1.74
C HIS A 198 -0.04 3.78 0.63
N TYR A 199 -0.78 3.55 -0.44
CA TYR A 199 -1.02 4.59 -1.43
C TYR A 199 -1.91 5.68 -0.81
N PHE A 200 -1.55 6.95 -1.04
CA PHE A 200 -2.38 8.09 -0.70
C PHE A 200 -2.43 9.08 -1.86
N ARG A 201 -3.56 9.76 -2.02
CA ARG A 201 -3.73 10.86 -2.99
C ARG A 201 -3.48 12.21 -2.33
N ASP A 202 -4.03 12.36 -1.13
CA ASP A 202 -3.98 13.56 -0.30
C ASP A 202 -3.91 13.18 1.19
N PHE A 203 -3.70 14.15 2.06
CA PHE A 203 -3.67 13.92 3.51
C PHE A 203 -5.03 13.49 4.08
N GLY A 204 -6.12 13.59 3.32
CA GLY A 204 -7.41 13.05 3.70
C GLY A 204 -7.42 11.52 3.69
N ASP A 205 -6.71 10.88 2.76
CA ASP A 205 -6.49 9.44 2.76
C ASP A 205 -5.67 9.01 4.00
N ILE A 206 -4.60 9.74 4.35
CA ILE A 206 -3.79 9.47 5.55
C ILE A 206 -4.61 9.68 6.83
N LEU A 207 -5.42 10.75 6.88
CA LEU A 207 -6.28 11.05 8.02
C LEU A 207 -7.30 9.93 8.27
N ARG A 208 -7.87 9.35 7.21
CA ARG A 208 -8.79 8.20 7.36
C ARG A 208 -8.07 6.97 7.91
N ASP A 209 -6.84 6.74 7.50
CA ASP A 209 -6.04 5.61 7.98
C ASP A 209 -5.75 5.68 9.46
N ILE A 210 -5.23 6.82 9.94
CA ILE A 210 -4.89 7.00 11.36
C ILE A 210 -6.12 7.03 12.27
N LYS A 211 -7.29 7.40 11.72
CA LYS A 211 -8.59 7.30 12.41
C LYS A 211 -9.16 5.89 12.42
N LYS A 212 -8.71 5.02 11.52
CA LYS A 212 -9.30 3.71 11.32
C LYS A 212 -9.00 2.82 12.51
N ARG A 213 -10.02 2.09 12.99
CA ARG A 213 -9.87 1.07 14.03
C ARG A 213 -10.39 -0.25 13.49
N ILE A 214 -9.46 -1.12 13.11
CA ILE A 214 -9.81 -2.43 12.56
C ILE A 214 -10.31 -3.34 13.68
N ARG A 215 -11.55 -3.81 13.56
CA ARG A 215 -12.18 -4.80 14.45
C ARG A 215 -12.43 -6.14 13.78
N GLY A 216 -12.49 -6.16 12.44
CA GLY A 216 -12.74 -7.38 11.69
C GLY A 216 -11.94 -7.48 10.40
N ILE A 217 -11.79 -8.71 9.94
CA ILE A 217 -11.09 -9.03 8.71
C ILE A 217 -11.94 -10.02 7.92
N ILE A 218 -12.21 -9.68 6.67
CA ILE A 218 -12.81 -10.61 5.71
C ILE A 218 -11.67 -11.15 4.84
N PHE A 219 -11.61 -12.46 4.66
CA PHE A 219 -10.62 -13.12 3.81
C PHE A 219 -11.26 -13.70 2.57
N ASP A 220 -10.58 -13.66 1.43
CA ASP A 220 -10.76 -14.71 0.43
C ASP A 220 -10.21 -16.04 0.97
N LEU A 221 -10.58 -17.14 0.31
CA LEU A 221 -10.24 -18.48 0.73
C LEU A 221 -9.11 -19.08 -0.11
N ASP A 222 -9.39 -19.49 -1.34
CA ASP A 222 -8.41 -20.12 -2.23
C ASP A 222 -7.36 -19.10 -2.68
N GLY A 223 -6.07 -19.41 -2.55
CA GLY A 223 -4.98 -18.49 -2.90
C GLY A 223 -4.62 -17.48 -1.79
N THR A 224 -5.48 -17.35 -0.78
CA THR A 224 -5.31 -16.41 0.35
C THR A 224 -5.12 -17.12 1.70
N LEU A 225 -6.05 -17.99 2.11
CA LEU A 225 -5.90 -18.78 3.35
C LEU A 225 -5.49 -20.23 3.08
N ILE A 226 -5.95 -20.79 1.95
CA ILE A 226 -5.75 -22.19 1.61
C ILE A 226 -5.24 -22.37 0.19
N GLU A 227 -4.58 -23.50 -0.03
CA GLU A 227 -4.29 -24.04 -1.35
C GLU A 227 -5.12 -25.31 -1.58
N ALA A 228 -5.78 -25.41 -2.74
CA ALA A 228 -6.57 -26.57 -3.15
C ALA A 228 -6.27 -27.05 -4.59
N TYR A 229 -5.11 -26.67 -5.15
CA TYR A 229 -4.72 -26.96 -6.53
C TYR A 229 -4.60 -28.46 -6.82
N GLY A 230 -4.14 -29.25 -5.85
CA GLY A 230 -4.06 -30.72 -5.98
C GLY A 230 -5.40 -31.36 -6.35
N ALA A 231 -6.49 -30.89 -5.74
CA ALA A 231 -7.83 -31.40 -6.04
C ALA A 231 -8.29 -31.05 -7.45
N ILE A 232 -7.96 -29.84 -7.92
CA ILE A 232 -8.28 -29.37 -9.27
C ILE A 232 -7.50 -30.21 -10.28
N TYR A 233 -6.21 -30.44 -10.05
CA TYR A 233 -5.38 -31.28 -10.91
C TYR A 233 -5.92 -32.71 -11.02
N LEU A 234 -6.30 -33.34 -9.90
CA LEU A 234 -6.86 -34.69 -9.92
C LEU A 234 -8.20 -34.75 -10.67
N GLY A 235 -9.01 -33.69 -10.60
CA GLY A 235 -10.23 -33.56 -11.39
C GLY A 235 -9.95 -33.45 -12.90
N LEU A 236 -8.96 -32.64 -13.28
CA LEU A 236 -8.52 -32.54 -14.68
C LEU A 236 -7.94 -33.87 -15.17
N LYS A 237 -7.09 -34.52 -14.36
CA LYS A 237 -6.46 -35.80 -14.68
C LYS A 237 -7.49 -36.87 -15.00
N GLU A 238 -8.54 -36.99 -14.18
CA GLU A 238 -9.66 -37.90 -14.44
C GLU A 238 -10.34 -37.64 -15.79
N VAL A 239 -10.54 -36.38 -16.16
CA VAL A 239 -11.14 -36.01 -17.46
C VAL A 239 -10.23 -36.37 -18.63
N PHE A 240 -8.92 -36.10 -18.50
CA PHE A 240 -7.92 -36.43 -19.51
C PHE A 240 -7.81 -37.94 -19.73
N GLU A 241 -7.70 -38.72 -18.65
CA GLU A 241 -7.62 -40.17 -18.70
C GLU A 241 -8.86 -40.80 -19.35
N ARG A 242 -10.07 -40.32 -19.03
CA ARG A 242 -11.31 -40.80 -19.67
C ARG A 242 -11.43 -40.44 -21.14
N SER A 243 -10.77 -39.36 -21.54
CA SER A 243 -10.70 -38.92 -22.93
C SER A 243 -9.53 -39.55 -23.69
N GLY A 244 -8.76 -40.45 -23.06
CA GLY A 244 -7.57 -41.08 -23.64
C GLY A 244 -6.42 -40.11 -23.94
N LYS A 245 -6.39 -38.96 -23.25
CA LYS A 245 -5.35 -37.94 -23.38
C LYS A 245 -4.38 -38.01 -22.20
N GLU A 246 -3.13 -37.65 -22.44
CA GLU A 246 -2.14 -37.46 -21.38
C GLU A 246 -2.27 -36.04 -20.79
N ILE A 247 -2.25 -35.93 -19.46
CA ILE A 247 -2.28 -34.63 -18.77
C ILE A 247 -0.86 -34.07 -18.64
N PHE A 248 -0.75 -32.74 -18.64
CA PHE A 248 0.48 -32.04 -18.33
C PHE A 248 0.95 -32.29 -16.86
N PRO A 249 2.25 -32.06 -16.54
CA PRO A 249 2.78 -32.14 -15.18
C PRO A 249 2.06 -31.22 -14.19
N TYR A 250 2.00 -31.58 -12.90
CA TYR A 250 1.29 -30.79 -11.88
C TYR A 250 1.79 -29.35 -11.79
N GLU A 251 3.09 -29.16 -11.98
CA GLU A 251 3.81 -27.89 -11.90
C GLU A 251 3.29 -26.88 -12.93
N ASP A 252 2.76 -27.35 -14.06
CA ASP A 252 2.25 -26.50 -15.13
C ASP A 252 0.79 -26.08 -14.91
N LEU A 253 0.10 -26.65 -13.91
CA LEU A 253 -1.33 -26.41 -13.67
C LEU A 253 -1.70 -24.93 -13.66
N ARG A 254 -0.91 -24.09 -12.97
CA ARG A 254 -1.20 -22.65 -12.84
C ARG A 254 -1.22 -21.92 -14.19
N HIS A 255 -0.46 -22.38 -15.19
CA HIS A 255 -0.48 -21.80 -16.54
C HIS A 255 -1.79 -22.06 -17.28
N TYR A 256 -2.50 -23.12 -16.90
CA TYR A 256 -3.74 -23.55 -17.55
C TYR A 256 -4.99 -23.18 -16.78
N LEU A 257 -4.90 -22.81 -15.49
CA LEU A 257 -6.08 -22.40 -14.73
C LEU A 257 -6.62 -21.07 -15.24
N GLN A 258 -7.92 -21.06 -15.56
CA GLN A 258 -8.67 -19.87 -15.89
C GLN A 258 -9.58 -19.47 -14.73
N ALA A 259 -10.32 -18.36 -14.89
CA ALA A 259 -11.23 -17.84 -13.87
C ALA A 259 -12.32 -18.83 -13.42
N ASP A 260 -12.67 -19.80 -14.28
CA ASP A 260 -13.65 -20.84 -13.98
C ASP A 260 -13.31 -22.19 -14.66
N LEU A 261 -14.02 -23.24 -14.20
CA LEU A 261 -13.85 -24.61 -14.65
C LEU A 261 -14.12 -24.81 -16.15
N GLU A 262 -15.15 -24.14 -16.68
CA GLU A 262 -15.56 -24.28 -18.07
C GLU A 262 -14.51 -23.65 -18.99
N SER A 263 -14.09 -22.41 -18.69
CA SER A 263 -12.98 -21.74 -19.38
C SER A 263 -11.69 -22.55 -19.33
N THR A 264 -11.40 -23.20 -18.20
CA THR A 264 -10.22 -24.07 -18.06
C THR A 264 -10.28 -25.27 -19.01
N LEU A 265 -11.42 -25.96 -19.09
CA LEU A 265 -11.61 -27.14 -19.94
C LEU A 265 -11.65 -26.80 -21.44
N HIS A 266 -12.21 -25.65 -21.83
CA HIS A 266 -12.28 -25.21 -23.23
C HIS A 266 -10.92 -25.05 -23.91
N GLN A 267 -9.82 -24.95 -23.14
CA GLN A 267 -8.46 -24.96 -23.69
C GLN A 267 -8.06 -26.32 -24.27
N PHE A 268 -8.74 -27.40 -23.87
CA PHE A 268 -8.36 -28.79 -24.20
C PHE A 268 -9.45 -29.57 -24.92
N TYR A 269 -10.69 -29.09 -24.88
CA TYR A 269 -11.89 -29.79 -25.32
C TYR A 269 -12.81 -28.86 -26.12
N SER A 270 -13.59 -29.42 -27.04
CA SER A 270 -14.64 -28.67 -27.71
C SER A 270 -15.74 -28.25 -26.71
N PRO A 271 -16.58 -27.25 -27.02
CA PRO A 271 -17.63 -26.85 -26.09
C PRO A 271 -18.59 -27.98 -25.66
N GLU A 272 -18.86 -28.92 -26.57
CA GLU A 272 -19.70 -30.09 -26.31
C GLU A 272 -19.01 -31.10 -25.38
N GLU A 273 -17.71 -31.32 -25.57
CA GLU A 273 -16.90 -32.17 -24.71
C GLU A 273 -16.72 -31.55 -23.33
N THR A 274 -16.46 -30.24 -23.25
CA THR A 274 -16.37 -29.48 -22.01
C THR A 274 -17.63 -29.68 -21.15
N GLN A 275 -18.82 -29.51 -21.74
CA GLN A 275 -20.07 -29.71 -21.01
C GLN A 275 -20.27 -31.15 -20.51
N LYS A 276 -19.80 -32.16 -21.26
CA LYS A 276 -19.81 -33.56 -20.81
C LYS A 276 -18.80 -33.84 -19.69
N ASN A 277 -17.68 -33.13 -19.69
CA ASN A 277 -16.57 -33.35 -18.77
C ASN A 277 -16.72 -32.60 -17.44
N ILE A 278 -17.47 -31.49 -17.40
CA ILE A 278 -17.73 -30.72 -16.17
C ILE A 278 -18.27 -31.62 -15.02
N PRO A 279 -19.29 -32.47 -15.21
CA PRO A 279 -19.78 -33.35 -14.14
C PRO A 279 -18.73 -34.35 -13.64
N VAL A 280 -17.89 -34.88 -14.54
CA VAL A 280 -16.82 -35.83 -14.19
C VAL A 280 -15.79 -35.15 -13.29
N MET A 281 -15.29 -33.99 -13.71
CA MET A 281 -14.33 -33.23 -12.93
C MET A 281 -14.90 -32.79 -11.58
N ARG A 282 -16.15 -32.31 -11.55
CA ARG A 282 -16.82 -31.92 -10.29
C ARG A 282 -16.95 -33.09 -9.33
N LYS A 283 -17.37 -34.26 -9.81
CA LYS A 283 -17.47 -35.46 -8.97
C LYS A 283 -16.11 -35.82 -8.37
N ARG A 284 -15.06 -35.86 -9.20
CA ARG A 284 -13.72 -36.20 -8.73
C ARG A 284 -13.19 -35.18 -7.73
N TYR A 285 -13.40 -33.89 -8.00
CA TYR A 285 -13.05 -32.81 -7.07
C TYR A 285 -13.76 -33.00 -5.73
N GLU A 286 -15.08 -33.22 -5.72
CA GLU A 286 -15.87 -33.44 -4.51
C GLU A 286 -15.37 -34.63 -3.66
N GLU A 287 -14.83 -35.68 -4.29
CA GLU A 287 -14.26 -36.84 -3.59
C GLU A 287 -12.93 -36.53 -2.88
N VAL A 288 -12.10 -35.65 -3.44
CA VAL A 288 -10.70 -35.50 -3.01
C VAL A 288 -10.34 -34.12 -2.46
N TYR A 289 -11.21 -33.11 -2.58
CA TYR A 289 -10.83 -31.73 -2.27
C TYR A 289 -10.43 -31.51 -0.82
N LEU A 290 -11.10 -32.16 0.14
CA LEU A 290 -10.77 -32.02 1.55
C LEU A 290 -9.35 -32.52 1.85
N SER A 291 -8.99 -33.72 1.38
CA SER A 291 -7.68 -34.31 1.64
C SER A 291 -6.53 -33.61 0.92
N HIS A 292 -6.82 -32.74 -0.04
CA HIS A 292 -5.85 -31.94 -0.80
C HIS A 292 -6.04 -30.44 -0.58
N THR A 293 -6.70 -30.06 0.52
CA THR A 293 -6.80 -28.67 0.97
C THR A 293 -5.91 -28.47 2.18
N HIS A 294 -4.97 -27.53 2.08
CA HIS A 294 -4.04 -27.20 3.15
C HIS A 294 -3.99 -25.69 3.36
N PHE A 295 -3.58 -25.26 4.56
CA PHE A 295 -3.30 -23.85 4.81
C PHE A 295 -2.11 -23.39 3.99
N LEU A 296 -2.17 -22.15 3.52
CA LEU A 296 -0.98 -21.44 3.08
C LEU A 296 -0.07 -21.12 4.28
N ASP A 297 1.20 -20.85 4.00
CA ASP A 297 2.19 -20.54 5.02
C ASP A 297 1.75 -19.35 5.89
N GLY A 298 1.82 -19.54 7.20
CA GLY A 298 1.42 -18.54 8.19
C GLY A 298 -0.09 -18.33 8.36
N ALA A 299 -0.96 -18.92 7.51
CA ALA A 299 -2.41 -18.69 7.58
C ALA A 299 -3.02 -19.18 8.89
N ARG A 300 -2.69 -20.40 9.32
CA ARG A 300 -3.21 -20.96 10.58
C ARG A 300 -2.79 -20.14 11.80
N GLU A 301 -1.51 -19.84 11.92
CA GLU A 301 -0.93 -19.04 13.01
C GLU A 301 -1.56 -17.63 13.07
N THR A 302 -1.76 -17.02 11.90
CA THR A 302 -2.40 -15.70 11.79
C THR A 302 -3.85 -15.77 12.25
N LEU A 303 -4.63 -16.73 11.74
CA LEU A 303 -6.03 -16.91 12.15
C LEU A 303 -6.17 -17.20 13.65
N ASP A 304 -5.35 -18.11 14.18
CA ASP A 304 -5.30 -18.43 15.62
C ASP A 304 -5.06 -17.14 16.41
N THR A 305 -4.04 -16.36 16.06
CA THR A 305 -3.67 -15.15 16.79
C THR A 305 -4.76 -14.07 16.72
N LEU A 306 -5.30 -13.80 15.52
CA LEU A 306 -6.36 -12.81 15.32
C LEU A 306 -7.62 -13.17 16.12
N PHE A 307 -8.01 -14.45 16.08
CA PHE A 307 -9.18 -14.94 16.80
C PHE A 307 -9.01 -14.80 18.33
N HIS A 308 -7.87 -15.21 18.89
CA HIS A 308 -7.61 -15.08 20.33
C HIS A 308 -7.45 -13.63 20.78
N ARG A 309 -7.08 -12.71 19.89
CA ARG A 309 -7.08 -11.26 20.12
C ARG A 309 -8.46 -10.62 19.97
N GLY A 310 -9.50 -11.39 19.64
CA GLY A 310 -10.88 -10.93 19.58
C GLY A 310 -11.28 -10.25 18.27
N ALA A 311 -10.53 -10.45 17.18
CA ALA A 311 -10.97 -10.02 15.86
C ALA A 311 -12.20 -10.80 15.40
N ILE A 312 -13.12 -10.09 14.74
CA ILE A 312 -14.26 -10.73 14.09
C ILE A 312 -13.82 -11.14 12.69
N LEU A 313 -13.81 -12.44 12.40
CA LEU A 313 -13.32 -12.96 11.12
C LEU A 313 -14.49 -13.37 10.21
N GLY A 314 -14.35 -13.09 8.92
CA GLY A 314 -15.29 -13.51 7.88
C GLY A 314 -14.57 -14.08 6.66
N VAL A 315 -15.29 -14.82 5.83
CA VAL A 315 -14.81 -15.28 4.51
C VAL A 315 -15.76 -14.82 3.42
N ALA A 316 -15.21 -14.32 2.30
CA ALA A 316 -15.93 -13.98 1.08
C ALA A 316 -15.20 -14.56 -0.15
N SER A 317 -15.74 -15.64 -0.72
CA SER A 317 -15.05 -16.40 -1.78
C SER A 317 -15.95 -16.73 -2.98
N ASN A 318 -15.36 -16.79 -4.19
CA ASN A 318 -16.04 -17.30 -5.38
C ASN A 318 -16.17 -18.83 -5.39
N LYS A 319 -15.56 -19.53 -4.42
CA LYS A 319 -15.86 -20.93 -4.14
C LYS A 319 -17.29 -21.06 -3.61
N PHE A 320 -18.02 -22.09 -4.06
CA PHE A 320 -19.38 -22.35 -3.56
C PHE A 320 -19.39 -22.45 -2.03
N GLY A 321 -20.32 -21.74 -1.39
CA GLY A 321 -20.34 -21.61 0.07
C GLY A 321 -20.31 -22.95 0.81
N ARG A 322 -21.02 -23.97 0.30
CA ARG A 322 -21.01 -25.32 0.87
C ARG A 322 -19.61 -25.92 0.96
N PHE A 323 -18.76 -25.73 -0.05
CA PHE A 323 -17.41 -26.25 -0.07
C PHE A 323 -16.47 -25.43 0.82
N SER A 324 -16.64 -24.11 0.85
CA SER A 324 -15.88 -23.23 1.73
C SER A 324 -16.09 -23.61 3.19
N ARG A 325 -17.35 -23.81 3.61
CA ARG A 325 -17.70 -24.23 4.98
C ARG A 325 -17.15 -25.61 5.33
N LEU A 326 -17.25 -26.58 4.41
CA LEU A 326 -16.72 -27.94 4.64
C LEU A 326 -15.18 -27.95 4.71
N ALA A 327 -14.49 -27.17 3.88
CA ALA A 327 -13.04 -27.04 3.90
C ALA A 327 -12.55 -26.45 5.23
N LEU A 328 -13.14 -25.35 5.69
CA LEU A 328 -12.79 -24.73 6.98
C LEU A 328 -13.07 -25.68 8.17
N ASN A 329 -14.12 -26.50 8.06
CA ASN A 329 -14.46 -27.49 9.09
C ASN A 329 -13.42 -28.62 9.12
N HIS A 330 -13.01 -29.11 7.95
CA HIS A 330 -11.96 -30.12 7.82
C HIS A 330 -10.62 -29.63 8.39
N LEU A 331 -10.30 -28.35 8.16
CA LEU A 331 -9.11 -27.70 8.70
C LEU A 331 -9.20 -27.36 10.20
N GLY A 332 -10.38 -27.53 10.82
CA GLY A 332 -10.59 -27.32 12.25
C GLY A 332 -10.69 -25.86 12.68
N VAL A 333 -11.01 -24.94 11.76
CA VAL A 333 -11.05 -23.48 12.03
C VAL A 333 -12.42 -22.84 11.78
N SER A 334 -13.46 -23.62 11.47
CA SER A 334 -14.81 -23.07 11.24
C SER A 334 -15.32 -22.20 12.39
N SER A 335 -14.98 -22.52 13.64
CA SER A 335 -15.40 -21.75 14.81
C SER A 335 -14.77 -20.36 14.91
N TYR A 336 -13.72 -20.08 14.12
CA TYR A 336 -13.05 -18.77 14.14
C TYR A 336 -13.84 -17.72 13.36
N PHE A 337 -14.64 -18.17 12.38
CA PHE A 337 -15.33 -17.28 11.46
C PHE A 337 -16.76 -17.03 11.93
N LYS A 338 -17.10 -15.75 12.07
CA LYS A 338 -18.47 -15.30 12.33
C LYS A 338 -19.37 -15.56 11.14
N THR A 339 -18.82 -15.45 9.92
CA THR A 339 -19.54 -15.62 8.66
C THR A 339 -18.64 -16.25 7.59
N VAL A 340 -19.23 -17.06 6.72
CA VAL A 340 -18.57 -17.66 5.55
C VAL A 340 -19.53 -17.56 4.37
N ILE A 341 -19.33 -16.54 3.54
CA ILE A 341 -20.11 -16.28 2.34
C ILE A 341 -19.34 -16.81 1.13
N GLY A 342 -19.96 -17.73 0.39
CA GLY A 342 -19.43 -18.25 -0.85
C GLY A 342 -20.40 -18.08 -2.01
N ALA A 343 -19.98 -18.51 -3.21
CA ALA A 343 -20.83 -18.46 -4.39
C ALA A 343 -22.15 -19.22 -4.16
N GLY A 344 -23.25 -18.60 -4.60
CA GLY A 344 -24.62 -19.09 -4.40
C GLY A 344 -25.28 -18.72 -3.08
N ASP A 345 -24.55 -18.12 -2.12
CA ASP A 345 -25.15 -17.58 -0.89
C ASP A 345 -25.73 -16.17 -1.10
N VAL A 346 -25.28 -15.46 -2.14
CA VAL A 346 -25.74 -14.10 -2.52
C VAL A 346 -26.08 -14.02 -4.02
N PRO A 347 -26.85 -13.00 -4.47
CA PRO A 347 -27.28 -12.89 -5.87
C PRO A 347 -26.13 -12.73 -6.87
N ARG A 348 -25.06 -12.03 -6.49
CA ARG A 348 -23.92 -11.75 -7.36
C ARG A 348 -22.61 -12.06 -6.64
N ASN A 349 -21.71 -12.73 -7.34
CA ASN A 349 -20.39 -13.12 -6.82
C ASN A 349 -19.36 -11.99 -6.99
N LYS A 350 -18.13 -12.15 -6.46
CA LYS A 350 -17.05 -11.19 -6.75
C LYS A 350 -16.84 -11.07 -8.27
N PRO A 351 -16.69 -9.85 -8.84
CA PRO A 351 -16.28 -8.60 -8.19
C PRO A 351 -17.42 -7.71 -7.63
N PHE A 352 -18.66 -8.19 -7.59
CA PHE A 352 -19.76 -7.42 -7.01
C PHE A 352 -19.67 -7.36 -5.47
N PRO A 353 -20.13 -6.27 -4.82
CA PRO A 353 -19.93 -6.05 -3.39
C PRO A 353 -20.80 -6.93 -2.48
N ASP A 354 -21.77 -7.66 -3.05
CA ASP A 354 -22.82 -8.38 -2.33
C ASP A 354 -22.27 -9.32 -1.23
N MET A 355 -21.16 -10.02 -1.50
CA MET A 355 -20.53 -10.92 -0.52
C MET A 355 -19.94 -10.16 0.67
N ILE A 356 -19.27 -9.03 0.43
CA ILE A 356 -18.69 -8.19 1.48
C ILE A 356 -19.80 -7.51 2.28
N GLN A 357 -20.85 -7.02 1.62
CA GLN A 357 -22.00 -6.40 2.28
C GLN A 357 -22.75 -7.38 3.19
N ALA A 358 -22.96 -8.62 2.73
CA ALA A 358 -23.53 -9.68 3.54
C ALA A 358 -22.65 -9.99 4.76
N ALA A 359 -21.33 -10.14 4.54
CA ALA A 359 -20.39 -10.40 5.62
C ALA A 359 -20.36 -9.26 6.66
N LEU A 360 -20.31 -7.99 6.24
CA LEU A 360 -20.36 -6.83 7.14
C LEU A 360 -21.62 -6.83 8.02
N SER A 361 -22.78 -7.14 7.42
CA SER A 361 -24.05 -7.25 8.13
C SER A 361 -24.03 -8.35 9.20
N GLU A 362 -23.56 -9.56 8.85
CA GLU A 362 -23.48 -10.69 9.80
C GLU A 362 -22.41 -10.50 10.89
N MET A 363 -21.34 -9.76 10.57
CA MET A 363 -20.29 -9.38 11.50
C MET A 363 -20.72 -8.24 12.43
N GLY A 364 -21.72 -7.45 12.06
CA GLY A 364 -22.16 -6.27 12.81
C GLY A 364 -21.11 -5.15 12.84
N LEU A 365 -20.35 -4.99 11.75
CA LEU A 365 -19.27 -4.01 11.61
C LEU A 365 -19.53 -3.07 10.44
N SER A 366 -19.03 -1.84 10.53
CA SER A 366 -19.02 -0.92 9.38
C SER A 366 -17.82 -1.18 8.46
N GLN A 367 -17.88 -0.68 7.23
CA GLN A 367 -16.79 -0.78 6.25
C GLN A 367 -15.47 -0.13 6.76
N GLU A 368 -15.57 0.88 7.62
CA GLU A 368 -14.42 1.56 8.24
C GLU A 368 -13.76 0.71 9.34
N GLU A 369 -14.37 -0.38 9.78
CA GLU A 369 -13.85 -1.24 10.85
C GLU A 369 -13.29 -2.55 10.30
N VAL A 370 -13.36 -2.73 8.98
CA VAL A 370 -12.99 -3.96 8.30
C VAL A 370 -11.96 -3.69 7.22
N VAL A 371 -11.10 -4.69 7.01
CA VAL A 371 -10.28 -4.83 5.81
C VAL A 371 -10.63 -6.12 5.11
N PHE A 372 -10.54 -6.13 3.78
CA PHE A 372 -10.69 -7.31 2.96
C PHE A 372 -9.32 -7.78 2.46
N VAL A 373 -9.00 -9.06 2.64
CA VAL A 373 -7.71 -9.66 2.26
C VAL A 373 -7.93 -10.65 1.13
N GLY A 374 -7.19 -10.52 0.04
CA GLY A 374 -7.32 -11.39 -1.14
C GLY A 374 -6.09 -11.34 -2.06
N ASP A 375 -5.96 -12.30 -2.96
CA ASP A 375 -4.80 -12.45 -3.86
C ASP A 375 -5.07 -12.06 -5.32
N THR A 376 -6.29 -11.60 -5.63
CA THR A 376 -6.69 -11.33 -7.01
C THR A 376 -7.08 -9.87 -7.28
N LEU A 377 -7.00 -9.46 -8.55
CA LEU A 377 -7.56 -8.16 -8.99
C LEU A 377 -9.06 -8.08 -8.72
N THR A 378 -9.78 -9.20 -8.81
CA THR A 378 -11.20 -9.32 -8.48
C THR A 378 -11.45 -8.98 -7.02
N ASP A 379 -10.56 -9.36 -6.10
CA ASP A 379 -10.70 -9.00 -4.68
C ASP A 379 -10.55 -7.49 -4.45
N ILE A 380 -9.58 -6.88 -5.14
CA ILE A 380 -9.35 -5.44 -5.07
C ILE A 380 -10.58 -4.67 -5.60
N GLU A 381 -11.17 -5.14 -6.70
CA GLU A 381 -12.40 -4.56 -7.24
C GLU A 381 -13.58 -4.75 -6.28
N THR A 382 -13.75 -5.95 -5.72
CA THR A 382 -14.83 -6.26 -4.77
C THR A 382 -14.80 -5.34 -3.55
N GLY A 383 -13.64 -5.21 -2.91
CA GLY A 383 -13.52 -4.37 -1.71
C GLY A 383 -13.75 -2.89 -2.03
N LYS A 384 -13.28 -2.41 -3.18
CA LYS A 384 -13.55 -1.03 -3.63
C LYS A 384 -15.03 -0.76 -3.86
N GLU A 385 -15.72 -1.65 -4.57
CA GLU A 385 -17.17 -1.53 -4.78
C GLU A 385 -17.95 -1.61 -3.45
N ALA A 386 -17.40 -2.31 -2.46
CA ALA A 386 -17.97 -2.42 -1.13
C ALA A 386 -17.56 -1.29 -0.17
N GLY A 387 -16.66 -0.37 -0.57
CA GLY A 387 -16.15 0.69 0.29
C GLY A 387 -15.19 0.23 1.40
N VAL A 388 -14.63 -0.98 1.28
CA VAL A 388 -13.71 -1.60 2.25
C VAL A 388 -12.28 -1.53 1.73
N ASP A 389 -11.33 -1.18 2.61
CA ASP A 389 -9.91 -1.20 2.25
C ASP A 389 -9.44 -2.63 1.95
N VAL A 390 -8.72 -2.79 0.84
CA VAL A 390 -8.21 -4.10 0.40
C VAL A 390 -6.72 -4.23 0.69
N TYR A 391 -6.35 -5.31 1.37
CA TYR A 391 -4.99 -5.70 1.67
C TYR A 391 -4.66 -6.89 0.76
N ALA A 392 -3.97 -6.62 -0.34
CA ALA A 392 -3.69 -7.63 -1.35
C ALA A 392 -2.53 -8.52 -0.91
N LEU A 393 -2.61 -9.83 -1.19
CA LEU A 393 -1.60 -10.82 -0.81
C LEU A 393 -1.10 -11.53 -2.08
N PRO A 394 0.17 -11.35 -2.50
CA PRO A 394 0.69 -11.90 -3.75
C PRO A 394 1.09 -13.38 -3.65
N THR A 395 0.22 -14.23 -3.08
CA THR A 395 0.46 -15.67 -2.88
C THR A 395 -0.23 -16.56 -3.91
N GLY A 396 -1.30 -16.06 -4.55
CA GLY A 396 -2.12 -16.83 -5.47
C GLY A 396 -1.94 -16.42 -6.93
N PHE A 397 -3.02 -15.92 -7.56
CA PHE A 397 -3.10 -15.83 -9.03
C PHE A 397 -2.35 -14.64 -9.63
N HIS A 398 -2.33 -13.49 -8.94
CA HIS A 398 -1.72 -12.27 -9.47
C HIS A 398 -0.42 -11.92 -8.73
N THR A 399 0.57 -11.45 -9.49
CA THR A 399 1.83 -10.96 -8.95
C THR A 399 1.65 -9.65 -8.18
N ARG A 400 2.60 -9.34 -7.28
CA ARG A 400 2.66 -8.04 -6.59
C ARG A 400 2.56 -6.86 -7.56
N LYS A 401 3.23 -6.95 -8.72
CA LYS A 401 3.21 -5.90 -9.74
C LYS A 401 1.83 -5.74 -10.36
N GLU A 402 1.14 -6.81 -10.72
CA GLU A 402 -0.23 -6.76 -11.27
C GLU A 402 -1.20 -6.21 -10.24
N LEU A 403 -1.18 -6.72 -9.00
CA LEU A 403 -2.02 -6.23 -7.90
C LEU A 403 -1.83 -4.72 -7.68
N SER A 404 -0.58 -4.24 -7.73
CA SER A 404 -0.25 -2.82 -7.51
C SER A 404 -0.90 -1.86 -8.50
N GLN A 405 -1.23 -2.33 -9.72
CA GLN A 405 -1.85 -1.50 -10.76
C GLN A 405 -3.23 -0.99 -10.34
N LYS A 406 -3.94 -1.77 -9.52
CA LYS A 406 -5.22 -1.37 -8.95
C LYS A 406 -5.06 -0.56 -7.67
N LYS A 407 -3.85 -0.29 -7.19
CA LYS A 407 -3.59 0.51 -5.96
C LYS A 407 -4.45 0.04 -4.77
N PRO A 408 -4.34 -1.23 -4.35
CA PRO A 408 -4.96 -1.68 -3.10
C PRO A 408 -4.40 -0.86 -1.95
N LYS A 409 -5.08 -0.90 -0.80
CA LYS A 409 -4.68 -0.08 0.34
C LYS A 409 -3.28 -0.44 0.82
N ARG A 410 -2.99 -1.74 0.84
CA ARG A 410 -1.70 -2.33 1.19
C ARG A 410 -1.48 -3.57 0.34
N ILE A 411 -0.23 -3.88 0.02
CA ILE A 411 0.15 -5.19 -0.51
C ILE A 411 1.06 -5.86 0.53
N LEU A 412 0.54 -6.92 1.14
CA LEU A 412 1.20 -7.71 2.17
C LEU A 412 2.36 -8.50 1.56
N ARG A 413 3.41 -8.71 2.35
CA ARG A 413 4.48 -9.67 2.09
C ARG A 413 4.07 -11.05 2.57
N GLU A 414 3.41 -11.10 3.72
CA GLU A 414 2.90 -12.33 4.34
C GLU A 414 1.66 -12.05 5.19
N LEU A 415 0.87 -13.09 5.48
CA LEU A 415 -0.34 -12.98 6.31
C LEU A 415 -0.05 -12.53 7.75
N LYS A 416 1.14 -12.85 8.28
CA LYS A 416 1.52 -12.52 9.67
C LYS A 416 1.51 -11.02 9.95
N GLU A 417 1.70 -10.19 8.92
CA GLU A 417 1.60 -8.74 9.03
C GLU A 417 0.21 -8.26 9.46
N LEU A 418 -0.83 -9.09 9.36
CA LEU A 418 -2.18 -8.78 9.83
C LEU A 418 -2.30 -8.79 11.36
N ILE A 419 -1.42 -9.52 12.05
CA ILE A 419 -1.47 -9.67 13.52
C ILE A 419 -1.31 -8.32 14.22
N ASP A 420 -0.50 -7.44 13.65
CA ASP A 420 -0.20 -6.11 14.19
C ASP A 420 -1.31 -5.08 13.94
N LEU A 421 -2.34 -5.40 13.13
CA LEU A 421 -3.40 -4.45 12.76
C LEU A 421 -4.45 -4.25 13.85
N LEU A 422 -4.67 -5.24 14.72
CA LEU A 422 -5.73 -5.20 15.73
C LEU A 422 -5.39 -4.27 16.90
N ASP A 423 -4.11 -4.05 17.15
CA ASP A 423 -3.61 -3.23 18.26
C ASP A 423 -3.46 -1.75 17.87
N GLN A 424 -3.78 -1.39 16.63
CA GLN A 424 -3.45 -0.11 16.05
C GLN A 424 -4.71 0.61 15.54
N SER A 425 -5.04 1.77 16.13
CA SER A 425 -5.25 2.91 15.22
C SER A 425 -3.90 3.14 14.55
N LEU A 426 -3.82 3.38 13.24
CA LEU A 426 -2.51 3.70 12.64
C LEU A 426 -1.82 4.84 13.40
#